data_AF-A0A0J9V0A3-F1
#
_entry.id   AF-A0A0J9V0A3-F1
#
_cell.length_a   1.000
_cell.length_b   1.000
_cell.length_c   1.000
_cell.angle_alpha   90.00
_cell.angle_beta   90.00
_cell.angle_gamma   90.00
#
_symmetry.space_group_name_H-M   'P 1'
#
loop_
_entity.id
_entity.type
_entity.pdbx_description
1 polymer ?
#
loop_
_entity_poly.entity_id
_entity_poly.type
_entity_poly.pdbx_seq_one_letter_code
_entity_poly.pdbx_strand_id
1 'polypeptide(L)'
;MQPTHVLSTCYRFIGLLSDIIPQVHILLGNHDLAYRRDYQTTALDAFNINRLAPYVSIHKDIAQHEWDGRRVIVLPFREEQSELTDAVASLSPIEASKTVAFAHLAINKAITQRYVVGADFKNLSAAKSITYNGLTSPDQFASLARTFTGHFHSHQTITQKQPNTNKMDLRGSITYLGSPLQLNWSDLYDEKRGILLFNPETLEHETLINPYVIGYTTADLHEVLNDQANEEAVKDKHVMLLGDLSHLKYVMARDKLLSLGARSRAMHPSSP
;
A
#
# COMPACT_ATOMS: atom_id res chain seq x y z
N MET A 1 -18.25 -3.66 -10.56
CA MET A 1 -18.09 -2.19 -10.66
C MET A 1 -17.98 -1.87 -12.15
N GLN A 2 -18.81 -0.99 -12.72
CA GLN A 2 -18.69 -0.66 -14.15
C GLN A 2 -17.37 0.13 -14.37
N PRO A 3 -16.58 -0.14 -15.43
CA PRO A 3 -15.30 0.54 -15.70
C PRO A 3 -15.42 2.08 -15.71
N THR A 4 -16.55 2.61 -16.15
CA THR A 4 -16.87 4.04 -16.18
C THR A 4 -16.87 4.69 -14.79
N HIS A 5 -17.26 3.97 -13.75
CA HIS A 5 -17.28 4.50 -12.38
C HIS A 5 -15.87 4.71 -11.81
N VAL A 6 -14.93 3.82 -12.14
CA VAL A 6 -13.53 3.96 -11.69
C VAL A 6 -12.89 5.18 -12.34
N LEU A 7 -13.08 5.33 -13.65
CA LEU A 7 -12.57 6.49 -14.39
C LEU A 7 -13.13 7.81 -13.84
N SER A 8 -14.45 7.89 -13.66
CA SER A 8 -15.11 9.07 -13.11
C SER A 8 -14.68 9.40 -11.69
N THR A 9 -14.42 8.39 -10.86
CA THR A 9 -14.00 8.59 -9.46
C THR A 9 -12.58 9.17 -9.41
N CYS A 10 -11.66 8.66 -10.24
CA CYS A 10 -10.30 9.18 -10.33
C CYS A 10 -10.28 10.65 -10.74
N TYR A 11 -10.99 11.02 -11.82
CA TYR A 11 -11.08 12.42 -12.25
C TYR A 11 -11.67 13.33 -11.18
N ARG A 12 -12.76 12.89 -10.52
CA ARG A 12 -13.37 13.66 -9.44
C ARG A 12 -12.40 13.85 -8.27
N PHE A 13 -11.67 12.80 -7.91
CA PHE A 13 -10.69 12.86 -6.83
C PHE A 13 -9.53 13.80 -7.18
N ILE A 14 -8.93 13.67 -8.36
CA ILE A 14 -7.85 14.56 -8.81
C ILE A 14 -8.35 16.01 -8.89
N GLY A 15 -9.55 16.24 -9.44
CA GLY A 15 -10.14 17.58 -9.50
C GLY A 15 -10.30 18.21 -8.11
N LEU A 16 -10.92 17.49 -7.17
CA LEU A 16 -11.06 17.96 -5.78
C LEU A 16 -9.71 18.21 -5.11
N LEU A 17 -8.72 17.36 -5.39
CA LEU A 17 -7.39 17.49 -4.80
C LEU A 17 -6.67 18.73 -5.36
N SER A 18 -6.74 18.96 -6.68
CA SER A 18 -6.15 20.13 -7.34
C SER A 18 -6.76 21.46 -6.92
N ASP A 19 -7.99 21.47 -6.40
CA ASP A 19 -8.60 22.67 -5.81
C ASP A 19 -8.00 23.03 -4.42
N ILE A 20 -7.35 22.07 -3.76
CA ILE A 20 -6.86 22.19 -2.38
C ILE A 20 -5.33 22.29 -2.32
N ILE A 21 -4.62 21.53 -3.15
CA ILE A 21 -3.15 21.48 -3.15
C ILE A 21 -2.58 22.07 -4.44
N PRO A 22 -1.45 22.80 -4.36
CA PRO A 22 -0.91 23.53 -5.50
C PRO A 22 -0.38 22.62 -6.62
N GLN A 23 0.10 21.43 -6.27
CA GLN A 23 0.69 20.49 -7.21
C GLN A 23 0.43 19.04 -6.80
N VAL A 24 0.08 18.21 -7.79
CA VAL A 24 -0.11 16.77 -7.65
C VAL A 24 0.97 16.06 -8.47
N HIS A 25 1.74 15.20 -7.82
CA HIS A 25 2.72 14.34 -8.47
C HIS A 25 2.24 12.88 -8.46
N ILE A 26 2.15 12.28 -9.65
CA ILE A 26 1.77 10.89 -9.83
C ILE A 26 3.00 10.11 -10.29
N LEU A 27 3.47 9.21 -9.44
CA LEU A 27 4.59 8.31 -9.75
C LEU A 27 4.07 7.00 -10.32
N LEU A 28 4.56 6.56 -11.48
CA LEU A 28 4.08 5.31 -12.08
C LEU A 28 4.50 4.09 -11.26
N GLY A 29 3.51 3.26 -10.93
CA GLY A 29 3.69 1.93 -10.37
C GLY A 29 3.65 0.83 -11.44
N ASN A 30 3.89 -0.41 -11.01
CA ASN A 30 3.89 -1.58 -11.91
C ASN A 30 2.52 -1.86 -12.56
N HIS A 31 1.42 -1.44 -11.93
CA HIS A 31 0.06 -1.62 -12.46
C HIS A 31 -0.36 -0.51 -13.43
N ASP A 32 0.43 0.56 -13.56
CA ASP A 32 0.14 1.65 -14.47
C ASP A 32 0.78 1.44 -15.86
N LEU A 33 1.67 0.45 -16.00
CA LEU A 33 2.34 0.14 -17.26
C LEU A 33 1.41 -0.64 -18.20
N ALA A 34 1.33 -0.22 -19.46
CA ALA A 34 0.56 -0.95 -20.46
C ALA A 34 1.30 -2.22 -20.94
N TYR A 35 2.63 -2.16 -21.05
CA TYR A 35 3.47 -3.28 -21.46
C TYR A 35 4.68 -3.43 -20.53
N ARG A 36 5.13 -4.67 -20.35
CA ARG A 36 6.30 -4.97 -19.52
C ARG A 36 7.56 -4.35 -20.14
N ARG A 37 8.34 -3.63 -19.33
CA ARG A 37 9.55 -2.88 -19.75
C ARG A 37 9.29 -1.75 -20.79
N ASP A 38 8.04 -1.37 -20.99
CA ASP A 38 7.68 -0.10 -21.63
C ASP A 38 7.21 0.87 -20.55
N TYR A 39 8.08 1.79 -20.18
CA TYR A 39 7.81 2.77 -19.12
C TYR A 39 7.15 4.06 -19.66
N GLN A 40 6.96 4.16 -20.98
CA GLN A 40 6.42 5.36 -21.62
C GLN A 40 4.91 5.22 -21.87
N THR A 41 4.45 4.02 -22.23
CA THR A 41 3.04 3.74 -22.44
C THR A 41 2.36 3.39 -21.11
N THR A 42 1.45 4.24 -20.64
CA THR A 42 0.73 4.03 -19.37
C THR A 42 -0.77 3.93 -19.56
N ALA A 43 -1.42 3.09 -18.75
CA ALA A 43 -2.87 3.04 -18.64
C ALA A 43 -3.47 4.40 -18.23
N LEU A 44 -2.68 5.27 -17.59
CA LEU A 44 -3.07 6.62 -17.22
C LEU A 44 -3.24 7.57 -18.43
N ASP A 45 -2.66 7.24 -19.60
CA ASP A 45 -2.83 8.05 -20.81
C ASP A 45 -4.30 8.09 -21.25
N ALA A 46 -5.09 7.06 -20.92
CA ALA A 46 -6.54 7.02 -21.16
C ALA A 46 -7.30 8.12 -20.40
N PHE A 47 -6.73 8.64 -19.32
CA PHE A 47 -7.28 9.75 -18.52
C PHE A 47 -6.77 11.11 -18.99
N ASN A 48 -5.95 11.19 -20.04
CA ASN A 48 -5.50 12.45 -20.62
C ASN A 48 -4.99 13.46 -19.58
N ILE A 49 -4.39 12.96 -18.48
CA ILE A 49 -4.01 13.73 -17.28
C ILE A 49 -2.98 14.80 -17.63
N ASN A 50 -2.20 14.60 -18.70
CA ASN A 50 -1.26 15.59 -19.21
C ASN A 50 -1.91 16.93 -19.56
N ARG A 51 -3.23 16.98 -19.80
CA ARG A 51 -3.97 18.25 -19.97
C ARG A 51 -4.12 19.07 -18.69
N LEU A 52 -3.89 18.45 -17.54
CA LEU A 52 -3.94 19.10 -16.22
C LEU A 52 -2.57 19.68 -15.81
N ALA A 53 -1.56 19.58 -16.67
CA ALA A 53 -0.28 20.26 -16.46
C ALA A 53 -0.45 21.79 -16.43
N PRO A 54 0.32 22.53 -15.62
CA PRO A 54 1.42 22.05 -14.76
C PRO A 54 0.99 21.58 -13.36
N TYR A 55 -0.31 21.63 -13.04
CA TYR A 55 -0.84 21.33 -11.71
C TYR A 55 -0.80 19.84 -11.37
N VAL A 56 -0.89 18.97 -12.37
CA VAL A 56 -0.70 17.53 -12.22
C VAL A 56 0.43 17.06 -13.13
N SER A 57 1.39 16.34 -12.55
CA SER A 57 2.57 15.82 -13.25
C SER A 57 2.66 14.32 -13.09
N ILE A 58 2.83 13.60 -14.21
CA ILE A 58 3.10 12.16 -14.22
C ILE A 58 4.60 11.93 -14.39
N HIS A 59 5.19 11.19 -13.47
CA HIS A 59 6.62 10.84 -13.47
C HIS A 59 6.81 9.43 -14.03
N LYS A 60 7.22 9.36 -15.30
CA LYS A 60 7.53 8.12 -16.03
C LYS A 60 9.01 7.73 -15.92
N ASP A 61 9.87 8.74 -15.79
CA ASP A 61 11.32 8.63 -15.80
C ASP A 61 11.93 8.86 -14.42
N ILE A 62 13.12 8.30 -14.22
CA ILE A 62 13.93 8.61 -13.05
C ILE A 62 14.41 10.05 -13.19
N ALA A 63 14.08 10.90 -12.21
CA ALA A 63 14.40 12.32 -12.28
C ALA A 63 14.72 12.89 -10.91
N GLN A 64 15.54 13.94 -10.91
CA GLN A 64 15.84 14.73 -9.72
C GLN A 64 15.06 16.04 -9.77
N HIS A 65 14.56 16.47 -8.62
CA HIS A 65 13.77 17.67 -8.44
C HIS A 65 14.18 18.42 -7.17
N GLU A 66 13.70 19.64 -7.05
CA GLU A 66 13.70 20.40 -5.80
C GLU A 66 12.26 20.82 -5.49
N TRP A 67 11.71 20.31 -4.38
CA TRP A 67 10.37 20.63 -3.90
C TRP A 67 10.48 21.24 -2.51
N ASP A 68 9.93 22.44 -2.31
CA ASP A 68 9.99 23.15 -1.02
C ASP A 68 11.41 23.24 -0.43
N GLY A 69 12.40 23.53 -1.29
CA GLY A 69 13.83 23.60 -0.90
C GLY A 69 14.48 22.25 -0.56
N ARG A 70 13.75 21.13 -0.73
CA ARG A 70 14.24 19.77 -0.50
C ARG A 70 14.62 19.12 -1.82
N ARG A 71 15.82 18.55 -1.87
CA ARG A 71 16.23 17.64 -2.95
C ARG A 71 15.38 16.39 -2.95
N VAL A 72 14.81 16.08 -4.10
CA VAL A 72 13.97 14.92 -4.31
C VAL A 72 14.50 14.12 -5.49
N ILE A 73 14.49 12.79 -5.36
CA ILE A 73 14.62 11.88 -6.50
C ILE A 73 13.33 11.08 -6.63
N VAL A 74 12.75 11.08 -7.83
CA VAL A 74 11.60 10.22 -8.16
C VAL A 74 12.11 8.97 -8.86
N LEU A 75 11.63 7.82 -8.39
CA LEU A 75 12.04 6.49 -8.84
C LEU A 75 10.80 5.68 -9.22
N PRO A 76 10.20 5.93 -10.40
CA PRO A 76 9.04 5.17 -10.87
C PRO A 76 9.37 3.69 -10.99
N PHE A 77 8.35 2.83 -11.04
CA PHE A 77 8.57 1.39 -11.12
C PHE A 77 9.46 1.02 -12.32
N ARG A 78 10.41 0.12 -12.06
CA ARG A 78 11.24 -0.56 -13.06
C ARG A 78 11.17 -2.06 -12.82
N GLU A 79 11.08 -2.82 -13.90
CA GLU A 79 11.17 -4.28 -13.81
C GLU A 79 12.56 -4.67 -13.28
N GLU A 80 13.60 -4.05 -13.83
CA GLU A 80 14.97 -4.17 -13.36
C GLU A 80 15.23 -3.14 -12.25
N GLN A 81 15.04 -3.56 -11.00
CA GLN A 81 15.23 -2.69 -9.84
C GLN A 81 16.67 -2.15 -9.72
N SER A 82 17.65 -2.77 -10.40
CA SER A 82 19.03 -2.26 -10.45
C SER A 82 19.12 -0.87 -11.08
N GLU A 83 18.27 -0.55 -12.06
CA GLU A 83 18.21 0.79 -12.65
C GLU A 83 17.96 1.87 -11.58
N LEU A 84 17.13 1.55 -10.59
CA LEU A 84 16.79 2.47 -9.49
C LEU A 84 17.93 2.59 -8.49
N THR A 85 18.61 1.48 -8.19
CA THR A 85 19.75 1.48 -7.26
C THR A 85 20.96 2.17 -7.87
N ASP A 86 21.18 2.04 -9.18
CA ASP A 86 22.25 2.71 -9.91
C ASP A 86 22.04 4.22 -9.92
N ALA A 87 20.79 4.68 -10.09
CA ALA A 87 20.45 6.09 -9.99
C ALA A 87 20.78 6.67 -8.60
N VAL A 88 20.46 5.95 -7.52
CA VAL A 88 20.82 6.36 -6.16
C VAL A 88 22.33 6.34 -5.94
N ALA A 89 23.02 5.31 -6.43
CA ALA A 89 24.48 5.18 -6.30
C ALA A 89 25.26 6.26 -7.08
N SER A 90 24.64 6.85 -8.12
CA SER A 90 25.23 7.93 -8.90
C SER A 90 25.30 9.28 -8.16
N LEU A 91 24.52 9.44 -7.08
CA LEU A 91 24.54 10.66 -6.26
C LEU A 91 25.83 10.72 -5.42
N SER A 92 26.41 11.93 -5.28
CA SER A 92 27.50 12.11 -4.32
C SER A 92 26.99 11.87 -2.88
N PRO A 93 27.83 11.42 -1.93
CA PRO A 93 27.39 11.17 -0.55
C PRO A 93 26.71 12.37 0.13
N ILE A 94 27.18 13.58 -0.17
CA ILE A 94 26.62 14.83 0.37
C ILE A 94 25.24 15.09 -0.23
N GLU A 95 25.05 14.86 -1.52
CA GLU A 95 23.74 15.03 -2.17
C GLU A 95 22.75 13.97 -1.71
N ALA A 96 23.16 12.70 -1.69
CA ALA A 96 22.33 11.59 -1.24
C ALA A 96 21.80 11.85 0.17
N SER A 97 22.68 12.22 1.11
CA SER A 97 22.29 12.47 2.51
C SER A 97 21.25 13.59 2.72
N LYS A 98 21.04 14.44 1.70
CA LYS A 98 20.04 15.53 1.71
C LYS A 98 18.80 15.19 0.87
N THR A 99 18.85 14.13 0.08
CA THR A 99 17.83 13.77 -0.92
C THR A 99 16.78 12.83 -0.33
N VAL A 100 15.51 13.18 -0.53
CA VAL A 100 14.37 12.30 -0.23
C VAL A 100 13.97 11.58 -1.51
N ALA A 101 13.79 10.26 -1.44
CA ALA A 101 13.29 9.47 -2.56
C ALA A 101 11.79 9.21 -2.45
N PHE A 102 11.07 9.40 -3.55
CA PHE A 102 9.73 8.85 -3.75
C PHE A 102 9.79 7.77 -4.82
N ALA A 103 9.40 6.54 -4.48
CA ALA A 103 9.73 5.37 -5.28
C ALA A 103 8.59 4.34 -5.37
N HIS A 104 8.74 3.35 -6.27
CA HIS A 104 7.89 2.16 -6.31
C HIS A 104 8.75 0.89 -6.36
N LEU A 105 9.20 0.45 -5.18
CA LEU A 105 10.29 -0.52 -4.98
C LEU A 105 9.80 -1.88 -4.52
N ALA A 106 10.52 -2.93 -4.92
CA ALA A 106 10.38 -4.29 -4.39
C ALA A 106 11.60 -4.64 -3.51
N ILE A 107 11.63 -4.12 -2.29
CA ILE A 107 12.74 -4.29 -1.34
C ILE A 107 12.71 -5.67 -0.69
N ASN A 108 13.85 -6.34 -0.67
CA ASN A 108 14.02 -7.63 0.00
C ASN A 108 13.62 -7.54 1.49
N LYS A 109 12.92 -8.58 1.96
CA LYS A 109 12.35 -8.71 3.32
C LYS A 109 11.23 -7.74 3.67
N ALA A 110 10.79 -6.87 2.76
CA ALA A 110 9.58 -6.08 2.99
C ALA A 110 8.37 -7.00 3.16
N ILE A 111 7.47 -6.66 4.08
CA ILE A 111 6.23 -7.38 4.34
C ILE A 111 5.31 -7.21 3.12
N THR A 112 4.91 -8.32 2.51
CA THR A 112 3.93 -8.33 1.41
C THR A 112 2.52 -8.56 1.92
N GLN A 113 2.40 -9.32 3.02
CA GLN A 113 1.16 -9.62 3.69
C GLN A 113 1.42 -9.51 5.19
N ARG A 114 0.74 -8.57 5.85
CA ARG A 114 0.87 -8.41 7.30
C ARG A 114 0.32 -9.61 8.03
N TYR A 115 -0.82 -10.11 7.57
CA TYR A 115 -1.55 -11.17 8.24
C TYR A 115 -1.87 -12.29 7.25
N VAL A 116 -1.47 -13.50 7.63
CA VAL A 116 -1.91 -14.73 6.97
C VAL A 116 -2.78 -15.47 7.97
N VAL A 117 -4.02 -15.70 7.59
CA VAL A 117 -4.90 -16.56 8.38
C VAL A 117 -4.48 -18.01 8.14
N GLY A 118 -4.07 -18.69 9.21
CA GLY A 118 -3.69 -20.09 9.18
C GLY A 118 -4.89 -21.01 9.43
N ALA A 119 -4.69 -22.32 9.28
CA ALA A 119 -5.72 -23.33 9.54
C ALA A 119 -6.22 -23.33 11.00
N ASP A 120 -5.39 -22.90 11.95
CA ASP A 120 -5.78 -22.71 13.35
C ASP A 120 -6.36 -21.32 13.61
N PHE A 121 -7.59 -21.09 13.15
CA PHE A 121 -8.35 -19.84 13.35
C PHE A 121 -8.58 -19.47 14.82
N LYS A 122 -8.35 -20.40 15.76
CA LYS A 122 -8.52 -20.20 17.20
C LYS A 122 -7.41 -19.35 17.83
N ASN A 123 -6.28 -19.14 17.13
CA ASN A 123 -5.17 -18.31 17.59
C ASN A 123 -4.82 -17.22 16.56
N LEU A 124 -5.72 -16.25 16.39
CA LEU A 124 -5.53 -15.07 15.53
C LEU A 124 -4.29 -14.23 15.91
N SER A 125 -3.82 -14.33 17.16
CA SER A 125 -2.62 -13.67 17.69
C SER A 125 -1.29 -14.27 17.20
N ALA A 126 -1.31 -15.45 16.56
CA ALA A 126 -0.13 -16.14 16.03
C ALA A 126 0.10 -15.93 14.52
N ALA A 127 -0.67 -15.03 13.88
CA ALA A 127 -0.56 -14.76 12.45
C ALA A 127 0.85 -14.32 12.07
N LYS A 128 1.46 -15.02 11.11
CA LYS A 128 2.80 -14.71 10.59
C LYS A 128 2.67 -13.76 9.40
N SER A 129 3.52 -12.73 9.35
CA SER A 129 3.67 -11.91 8.16
C SER A 129 4.48 -12.63 7.08
N ILE A 130 4.10 -12.48 5.82
CA ILE A 130 4.92 -12.92 4.68
C ILE A 130 5.82 -11.77 4.27
N THR A 131 7.08 -12.09 4.00
CA THR A 131 8.07 -11.15 3.51
C THR A 131 8.48 -11.50 2.09
N TYR A 132 8.81 -10.46 1.32
CA TYR A 132 9.32 -10.59 -0.04
C TYR A 132 10.74 -11.17 -0.01
N ASN A 133 11.03 -12.10 -0.91
CA ASN A 133 12.37 -12.61 -1.14
C ASN A 133 12.88 -12.06 -2.47
N GLY A 134 13.66 -10.98 -2.40
CA GLY A 134 14.15 -10.24 -3.56
C GLY A 134 15.65 -9.97 -3.49
N LEU A 135 16.21 -9.43 -4.58
CA LEU A 135 17.64 -9.12 -4.67
C LEU A 135 17.98 -7.70 -4.19
N THR A 136 17.04 -6.76 -4.29
CA THR A 136 17.25 -5.36 -3.93
C THR A 136 17.35 -5.20 -2.41
N SER A 137 18.54 -4.89 -1.91
CA SER A 137 18.80 -4.73 -0.48
C SER A 137 18.35 -3.34 0.00
N PRO A 138 17.77 -3.21 1.21
CA PRO A 138 17.53 -1.91 1.84
C PRO A 138 18.79 -1.03 1.93
N ASP A 139 19.98 -1.64 2.04
CA ASP A 139 21.25 -0.93 2.18
C ASP A 139 21.60 -0.08 0.94
N GLN A 140 21.06 -0.42 -0.23
CA GLN A 140 21.29 0.34 -1.47
C GLN A 140 20.65 1.74 -1.45
N PHE A 141 19.76 2.00 -0.48
CA PHE A 141 19.10 3.29 -0.29
C PHE A 141 19.54 3.99 1.02
N ALA A 142 20.48 3.40 1.77
CA ALA A 142 20.88 3.87 3.09
C ALA A 142 21.57 5.25 3.08
N SER A 143 22.13 5.66 1.94
CA SER A 143 22.78 6.96 1.76
C SER A 143 21.79 8.12 1.69
N LEU A 144 20.51 7.84 1.39
CA LEU A 144 19.47 8.86 1.23
C LEU A 144 19.03 9.44 2.57
N ALA A 145 18.42 10.63 2.55
CA ALA A 145 17.82 11.22 3.75
C ALA A 145 16.67 10.34 4.26
N ARG A 146 15.72 10.03 3.38
CA ARG A 146 14.55 9.17 3.58
C ARG A 146 14.12 8.60 2.23
N THR A 147 13.53 7.40 2.23
CA THR A 147 12.84 6.84 1.05
C THR A 147 11.40 6.53 1.41
N PHE A 148 10.46 7.04 0.63
CA PHE A 148 9.04 6.70 0.71
C PHE A 148 8.65 5.91 -0.54
N THR A 149 7.98 4.77 -0.37
CA THR A 149 7.69 3.88 -1.51
C THR A 149 6.30 3.26 -1.51
N GLY A 150 5.79 2.98 -2.71
CA GLY A 150 4.65 2.10 -2.98
C GLY A 150 5.07 0.65 -3.19
N HIS A 151 4.29 -0.09 -4.00
CA HIS A 151 4.37 -1.52 -4.34
C HIS A 151 3.74 -2.49 -3.34
N PHE A 152 4.23 -2.57 -2.10
CA PHE A 152 3.59 -3.40 -1.07
C PHE A 152 2.56 -2.60 -0.27
N HIS A 153 1.48 -3.27 0.13
CA HIS A 153 0.28 -2.59 0.62
C HIS A 153 0.27 -2.38 2.13
N SER A 154 1.12 -3.06 2.89
CA SER A 154 1.24 -2.81 4.33
C SER A 154 2.18 -1.66 4.62
N HIS A 155 1.73 -0.72 5.45
CA HIS A 155 2.58 0.36 5.95
C HIS A 155 3.72 -0.21 6.79
N GLN A 156 4.97 0.10 6.47
CA GLN A 156 6.11 -0.43 7.21
C GLN A 156 7.32 0.47 7.02
N THR A 157 8.19 0.52 8.02
CA THR A 157 9.46 1.21 7.92
C THR A 157 10.60 0.23 8.14
N ILE A 158 11.49 0.13 7.16
CA ILE A 158 12.76 -0.59 7.24
C ILE A 158 13.81 0.43 7.64
N THR A 159 14.34 0.31 8.86
CA THR A 159 15.39 1.18 9.38
C THR A 159 16.77 0.57 9.15
N GLN A 160 17.77 1.43 9.00
CA GLN A 160 19.16 1.00 8.91
C GLN A 160 19.64 0.46 10.27
N LYS A 161 20.54 -0.53 10.26
CA LYS A 161 21.10 -1.10 11.50
C LYS A 161 21.96 -0.05 12.20
N GLN A 162 21.55 0.36 13.39
CA GLN A 162 22.32 1.28 14.23
C GLN A 162 23.10 0.49 15.29
N PRO A 163 24.43 0.67 15.41
CA PRO A 163 25.16 0.15 16.56
C PRO A 163 24.83 0.99 17.81
N ASN A 164 24.21 0.36 18.82
CA ASN A 164 24.13 0.82 20.21
C ASN A 164 23.42 2.16 20.50
N THR A 165 22.23 2.43 19.93
CA THR A 165 21.38 3.53 20.41
C THR A 165 19.91 3.11 20.55
N ASN A 166 19.23 3.60 21.60
CA ASN A 166 17.78 3.39 21.83
C ASN A 166 16.89 4.40 21.06
N LYS A 167 17.48 5.27 20.23
CA LYS A 167 16.73 6.28 19.46
C LYS A 167 16.49 5.76 18.05
N MET A 168 15.22 5.74 17.63
CA MET A 168 14.85 5.37 16.26
C MET A 168 15.32 6.47 15.31
N ASP A 169 16.47 6.28 14.67
CA ASP A 169 16.97 7.13 13.60
C ASP A 169 16.35 6.70 12.27
N LEU A 170 15.67 7.63 11.60
CA LEU A 170 15.00 7.39 10.32
C LEU A 170 15.90 7.71 9.12
N ARG A 171 17.13 8.20 9.32
CA ARG A 171 18.06 8.44 8.20
C ARG A 171 18.30 7.17 7.39
N GLY A 172 18.23 7.28 6.06
CA GLY A 172 18.36 6.15 5.15
C GLY A 172 17.23 5.12 5.24
N SER A 173 16.18 5.37 6.04
CA SER A 173 15.06 4.43 6.16
C SER A 173 14.22 4.38 4.89
N ILE A 174 13.60 3.22 4.68
CA ILE A 174 12.63 3.00 3.60
C ILE A 174 11.26 2.78 4.25
N THR A 175 10.34 3.70 4.01
CA THR A 175 8.96 3.63 4.49
C THR A 175 8.04 3.28 3.32
N TYR A 176 7.44 2.09 3.35
CA TYR A 176 6.30 1.79 2.50
C TYR A 176 5.08 2.52 3.04
N LEU A 177 4.43 3.30 2.17
CA LEU A 177 3.22 4.02 2.52
C LEU A 177 2.06 3.07 2.79
N GLY A 178 2.02 1.97 2.03
CA GLY A 178 0.90 1.04 1.99
C GLY A 178 -0.26 1.58 1.18
N SER A 179 -1.36 0.82 1.10
CA SER A 179 -2.61 1.32 0.52
C SER A 179 -3.41 2.09 1.57
N PRO A 180 -4.18 3.12 1.16
CA PRO A 180 -4.97 3.95 2.09
C PRO A 180 -6.21 3.25 2.66
N LEU A 181 -6.50 2.03 2.17
CA LEU A 181 -7.61 1.16 2.53
C LEU A 181 -7.13 -0.29 2.52
N GLN A 182 -7.83 -1.18 3.22
CA GLN A 182 -7.68 -2.62 3.00
C GLN A 182 -8.17 -2.99 1.60
N LEU A 183 -7.39 -3.78 0.87
CA LEU A 183 -7.71 -4.18 -0.50
C LEU A 183 -8.08 -5.66 -0.62
N ASN A 184 -7.66 -6.48 0.33
CA ASN A 184 -7.95 -7.92 0.35
C ASN A 184 -7.81 -8.50 1.79
N TRP A 185 -8.06 -9.80 1.93
CA TRP A 185 -7.98 -10.50 3.22
C TRP A 185 -6.56 -10.59 3.81
N SER A 186 -5.50 -10.41 3.02
CA SER A 186 -4.13 -10.32 3.56
C SER A 186 -3.87 -9.01 4.33
N ASP A 187 -4.78 -8.04 4.21
CA ASP A 187 -4.77 -6.77 4.95
C ASP A 187 -5.63 -6.82 6.22
N LEU A 188 -6.26 -7.95 6.54
CA LEU A 188 -7.08 -8.15 7.74
C LEU A 188 -6.29 -7.71 8.98
N TYR A 189 -6.89 -6.95 9.90
CA TYR A 189 -6.25 -6.36 11.10
C TYR A 189 -5.12 -5.34 10.85
N ASP A 190 -4.81 -5.01 9.59
CA ASP A 190 -3.89 -3.91 9.27
C ASP A 190 -4.67 -2.59 9.22
N GLU A 191 -4.96 -2.03 10.40
CA GLU A 191 -5.86 -0.88 10.58
C GLU A 191 -5.14 0.48 10.48
N LYS A 192 -3.81 0.49 10.50
CA LYS A 192 -3.00 1.71 10.44
C LYS A 192 -2.70 2.11 8.99
N ARG A 193 -3.76 2.40 8.23
CA ARG A 193 -3.68 2.78 6.80
C ARG A 193 -4.28 4.14 6.58
N GLY A 194 -3.75 4.87 5.60
CA GLY A 194 -4.25 6.19 5.24
C GLY A 194 -3.23 6.95 4.43
N ILE A 195 -3.01 8.21 4.79
CA ILE A 195 -2.06 9.10 4.11
C ILE A 195 -0.95 9.52 5.06
N LEU A 196 0.20 9.86 4.50
CA LEU A 196 1.37 10.31 5.25
C LEU A 196 1.57 11.80 5.02
N LEU A 197 1.65 12.57 6.10
CA LEU A 197 2.06 13.97 6.06
C LEU A 197 3.54 14.04 6.39
N PHE A 198 4.33 14.57 5.47
CA PHE A 198 5.78 14.63 5.57
C PHE A 198 6.24 16.08 5.71
N ASN A 199 7.08 16.36 6.70
CA ASN A 199 7.73 17.65 6.84
C ASN A 199 9.11 17.61 6.14
N PRO A 200 9.30 18.34 5.03
CA PRO A 200 10.53 18.29 4.26
C PRO A 200 11.71 18.97 4.97
N GLU A 201 11.50 19.79 5.99
CA GLU A 201 12.59 20.43 6.75
C GLU A 201 13.13 19.48 7.83
N THR A 202 12.25 18.91 8.64
CA THR A 202 12.62 18.05 9.78
C THR A 202 12.84 16.59 9.40
N LEU A 203 12.35 16.18 8.23
CA LEU A 203 12.26 14.78 7.77
C LEU A 203 11.35 13.90 8.62
N GLU A 204 10.53 14.49 9.49
CA GLU A 204 9.53 13.76 10.27
C GLU A 204 8.27 13.53 9.44
N HIS A 205 7.49 12.53 9.83
CA HIS A 205 6.19 12.29 9.23
C HIS A 205 5.17 11.81 10.26
N GLU A 206 3.91 12.09 9.99
CA GLU A 206 2.77 11.51 10.71
C GLU A 206 1.87 10.77 9.72
N THR A 207 1.16 9.75 10.23
CA THR A 207 0.17 9.02 9.44
C THR A 207 -1.23 9.45 9.87
N LEU A 208 -1.99 10.00 8.94
CA LEU A 208 -3.42 10.23 9.12
C LEU A 208 -4.18 8.97 8.74
N ILE A 209 -4.70 8.27 9.77
CA ILE A 209 -5.43 7.03 9.59
C ILE A 209 -6.77 7.33 8.92
N ASN A 210 -7.08 6.56 7.88
CA ASN A 210 -8.36 6.66 7.19
C ASN A 210 -9.48 6.12 8.09
N PRO A 211 -10.51 6.92 8.43
CA PRO A 211 -11.61 6.45 9.28
C PRO A 211 -12.42 5.31 8.65
N TYR A 212 -12.30 5.09 7.33
CA TYR A 212 -12.96 4.02 6.59
C TYR A 212 -12.04 2.85 6.25
N VAL A 213 -10.93 2.68 6.97
CA VAL A 213 -9.90 1.65 6.70
C VAL A 213 -10.44 0.22 6.74
N ILE A 214 -11.38 -0.08 7.67
CA ILE A 214 -11.86 -1.44 7.91
C ILE A 214 -12.88 -1.83 6.85
N GLY A 215 -12.41 -2.53 5.82
CA GLY A 215 -13.24 -3.12 4.77
C GLY A 215 -13.38 -4.63 4.88
N TYR A 216 -12.48 -5.31 5.60
CA TYR A 216 -12.39 -6.76 5.70
C TYR A 216 -12.43 -7.21 7.16
N THR A 217 -13.18 -8.27 7.44
CA THR A 217 -13.34 -8.83 8.78
C THR A 217 -13.55 -10.34 8.73
N THR A 218 -13.63 -10.96 9.91
CA THR A 218 -13.94 -12.38 10.08
C THR A 218 -15.22 -12.56 10.89
N ALA A 219 -15.87 -13.70 10.73
CA ALA A 219 -16.99 -14.13 11.57
C ALA A 219 -16.90 -15.63 11.83
N ASP A 220 -17.20 -16.05 13.06
CA ASP A 220 -17.27 -17.47 13.41
C ASP A 220 -18.53 -18.09 12.80
N LEU A 221 -18.37 -19.25 12.15
CA LEU A 221 -19.46 -19.94 11.46
C LEU A 221 -20.58 -20.35 12.41
N HIS A 222 -20.25 -20.82 13.62
CA HIS A 222 -21.24 -21.24 14.59
C HIS A 222 -22.05 -20.04 15.11
N GLU A 223 -21.39 -18.92 15.37
CA GLU A 223 -22.09 -17.67 15.77
C GLU A 223 -23.05 -17.19 14.68
N VAL A 224 -22.61 -17.18 13.42
CA VAL A 224 -23.45 -16.76 12.28
C VAL A 224 -24.65 -17.68 12.12
N LEU A 225 -24.46 -19.00 12.20
CA LEU A 225 -25.55 -19.96 12.02
C LEU A 225 -26.58 -19.90 13.15
N ASN A 226 -26.17 -19.51 14.36
CA ASN A 226 -27.04 -19.36 15.53
C ASN A 226 -27.57 -17.93 15.75
N ASP A 227 -27.45 -17.03 14.77
CA ASP A 227 -27.91 -15.64 14.85
C ASP A 227 -27.24 -14.84 15.99
N GLN A 228 -25.99 -15.18 16.31
CA GLN A 228 -25.18 -14.53 17.35
C GLN A 228 -24.10 -13.60 16.78
N ALA A 229 -24.00 -13.49 15.45
CA ALA A 229 -23.02 -12.61 14.81
C ALA A 229 -23.33 -11.13 15.08
N ASN A 230 -22.29 -10.36 15.40
CA ASN A 230 -22.41 -8.92 15.59
C ASN A 230 -22.68 -8.21 14.24
N GLU A 231 -23.87 -7.63 14.08
CA GLU A 231 -24.27 -6.90 12.86
C GLU A 231 -23.32 -5.76 12.51
N GLU A 232 -22.97 -4.89 13.47
CA GLU A 232 -22.05 -3.76 13.23
C GLU A 232 -20.65 -4.23 12.82
N ALA A 233 -20.23 -5.40 13.32
CA ALA A 233 -18.95 -5.98 12.96
C ALA A 233 -18.90 -6.44 11.51
N VAL A 234 -20.03 -6.79 10.87
CA VAL A 234 -20.10 -7.40 9.54
C VAL A 234 -20.74 -6.51 8.46
N LYS A 235 -21.58 -5.56 8.86
CA LYS A 235 -22.27 -4.64 7.97
C LYS A 235 -21.28 -3.83 7.14
N ASP A 236 -21.57 -3.69 5.85
CA ASP A 236 -20.76 -2.97 4.87
C ASP A 236 -19.32 -3.51 4.66
N LYS A 237 -19.01 -4.68 5.20
CA LYS A 237 -17.67 -5.30 5.14
C LYS A 237 -17.64 -6.57 4.30
N HIS A 238 -16.44 -6.94 3.90
CA HIS A 238 -16.11 -8.23 3.31
C HIS A 238 -15.80 -9.22 4.44
N VAL A 239 -16.60 -10.29 4.55
CA VAL A 239 -16.54 -11.20 5.69
C VAL A 239 -15.94 -12.54 5.27
N MET A 240 -14.89 -12.98 5.95
CA MET A 240 -14.40 -14.36 5.87
C MET A 240 -15.00 -15.20 7.00
N LEU A 241 -15.61 -16.33 6.65
CA LEU A 241 -16.14 -17.28 7.64
C LEU A 241 -15.02 -18.17 8.18
N LEU A 242 -14.97 -18.33 9.50
CA LEU A 242 -14.02 -19.20 10.20
C LEU A 242 -14.75 -20.42 10.78
N GLY A 243 -14.14 -21.60 10.68
CA GLY A 243 -14.69 -22.86 11.20
C GLY A 243 -14.90 -23.93 10.12
N ASP A 244 -15.52 -25.05 10.51
CA ASP A 244 -15.71 -26.21 9.63
C ASP A 244 -16.80 -25.98 8.59
N LEU A 245 -16.38 -25.51 7.41
CA LEU A 245 -17.24 -25.19 6.28
C LEU A 245 -17.61 -26.45 5.50
N SER A 246 -18.91 -26.76 5.44
CA SER A 246 -19.50 -27.57 4.37
C SER A 246 -20.23 -26.65 3.39
N HIS A 247 -20.50 -27.13 2.17
CA HIS A 247 -21.24 -26.33 1.17
C HIS A 247 -22.59 -25.81 1.72
N LEU A 248 -23.34 -26.68 2.41
CA LEU A 248 -24.63 -26.29 3.01
C LEU A 248 -24.45 -25.23 4.11
N LYS A 249 -23.51 -25.43 5.04
CA LYS A 249 -23.24 -24.47 6.12
C LYS A 249 -22.79 -23.12 5.56
N TYR A 250 -21.98 -23.13 4.51
CA TYR A 250 -21.55 -21.92 3.82
C TYR A 250 -22.72 -21.17 3.21
N VAL A 251 -23.61 -21.85 2.46
CA VAL A 251 -24.77 -21.21 1.83
C VAL A 251 -25.71 -20.61 2.88
N MET A 252 -25.98 -21.32 3.98
CA MET A 252 -26.81 -20.80 5.07
C MET A 252 -26.19 -19.59 5.75
N ALA A 253 -24.91 -19.66 6.11
CA ALA A 253 -24.18 -18.53 6.71
C ALA A 253 -24.05 -17.36 5.72
N ARG A 254 -23.97 -17.64 4.42
CA ARG A 254 -23.99 -16.65 3.36
C ARG A 254 -25.32 -15.89 3.36
N ASP A 255 -26.44 -16.57 3.42
CA ASP A 255 -27.72 -15.86 3.36
C ASP A 255 -27.94 -15.03 4.64
N LYS A 256 -27.50 -15.55 5.80
CA LYS A 256 -27.54 -14.82 7.08
C LYS A 256 -26.69 -13.55 7.10
N LEU A 257 -25.41 -13.56 6.74
CA LEU A 257 -24.70 -12.25 6.74
C LEU A 257 -25.21 -11.31 5.63
N LEU A 258 -25.95 -11.80 4.61
CA LEU A 258 -26.47 -10.93 3.56
C LEU A 258 -27.64 -10.13 4.13
N SER A 259 -28.50 -10.77 4.94
CA SER A 259 -29.52 -10.07 5.70
C SER A 259 -28.94 -9.09 6.73
N LEU A 260 -27.71 -9.30 7.20
CA LEU A 260 -26.98 -8.37 8.07
C LEU A 260 -26.21 -7.26 7.30
N GLY A 261 -26.29 -7.22 5.97
CA GLY A 261 -25.69 -6.16 5.16
C GLY A 261 -24.20 -6.31 4.80
N ALA A 262 -23.63 -7.51 4.85
CA ALA A 262 -22.25 -7.76 4.39
C ALA A 262 -22.11 -7.69 2.85
N ARG A 263 -21.00 -7.13 2.35
CA ARG A 263 -20.79 -6.80 0.92
C ARG A 263 -20.36 -7.98 0.03
N SER A 264 -19.35 -8.75 0.44
CA SER A 264 -18.92 -9.96 -0.28
C SER A 264 -18.18 -10.93 0.66
N ARG A 265 -17.96 -12.17 0.22
CA ARG A 265 -17.44 -13.26 1.07
C ARG A 265 -16.46 -14.14 0.32
N ALA A 266 -15.36 -14.47 0.98
CA ALA A 266 -14.45 -15.53 0.57
C ALA A 266 -14.57 -16.73 1.51
N MET A 267 -14.38 -17.92 0.95
CA MET A 267 -14.06 -19.11 1.74
C MET A 267 -12.57 -19.08 2.11
N HIS A 268 -12.24 -19.50 3.32
CA HIS A 268 -10.87 -19.87 3.61
C HIS A 268 -10.58 -21.23 2.93
N PRO A 269 -9.47 -21.37 2.17
CA PRO A 269 -9.09 -22.64 1.58
C PRO A 269 -8.45 -23.50 2.68
N SER A 270 -9.28 -24.26 3.39
CA SER A 270 -8.80 -25.34 4.25
C SER A 270 -9.78 -26.49 4.28
N SER A 271 -10.01 -27.09 3.11
CA SER A 271 -10.26 -28.53 2.87
C SER A 271 -10.27 -28.76 1.34
N PRO A 272 -9.83 -29.93 0.85
CA PRO A 272 -9.51 -30.20 -0.57
C PRO A 272 -10.65 -29.92 -1.54
#